data_AF-A0A1F3A4C1-F1
#
_entry.id   AF-A0A1F3A4C1-F1
#
_cell.length_a   1.000
_cell.length_b   1.000
_cell.length_c   1.000
_cell.angle_alpha   90.00
_cell.angle_beta   90.00
_cell.angle_gamma   90.00
#
_symmetry.space_group_name_H-M   'P 1'
#
loop_
_entity.id
_entity.type
_entity.pdbx_description
1 polymer ?
#
loop_
_entity_poly.entity_id
_entity_poly.type
_entity_poly.pdbx_seq_one_letter_code
_entity_poly.pdbx_strand_id
1 'polypeptide(L)'
;MTPDKLKNLMSILLIATGVLHLVVAAIGAPENLRIPLAVFGALYAGLGVWVRSGGRTAILAALVTTVTGLVLGGSNYAQNGGPVTLPVMFVIDLIVLGAGVMWMLKSGKAG
;
A
#
# COMPACT_ATOMS: atom_id res chain seq x y z
N MET A 1 6.72 18.61 -3.94
CA MET A 1 5.73 18.43 -2.85
C MET A 1 6.38 18.66 -1.49
N THR A 2 5.63 19.20 -0.53
CA THR A 2 6.02 19.31 0.88
C THR A 2 5.90 17.95 1.59
N PRO A 3 6.58 17.72 2.73
CA PRO A 3 6.40 16.51 3.52
C PRO A 3 4.94 16.21 3.86
N ASP A 4 4.15 17.20 4.29
CA ASP A 4 2.74 16.97 4.62
C ASP A 4 1.90 16.52 3.42
N LYS A 5 2.15 17.07 2.23
CA LYS A 5 1.49 16.65 0.99
C LYS A 5 1.85 15.21 0.62
N LEU A 6 3.11 14.81 0.83
CA LEU A 6 3.56 13.43 0.58
C LEU A 6 2.89 12.46 1.56
N LYS A 7 2.82 12.82 2.84
CA LYS A 7 2.18 12.01 3.88
C LYS A 7 0.68 11.84 3.62
N ASN A 8 -0.01 12.92 3.26
CA ASN A 8 -1.42 12.87 2.87
C ASN A 8 -1.65 12.02 1.61
N LEU A 9 -0.78 12.14 0.60
CA LEU A 9 -0.86 11.31 -0.59
C LEU A 9 -0.73 9.82 -0.23
N MET A 10 0.29 9.45 0.56
CA MET A 10 0.47 8.07 1.02
C MET A 10 -0.75 7.56 1.78
N SER A 11 -1.26 8.35 2.73
CA SER A 11 -2.44 7.99 3.51
C SER A 11 -3.65 7.70 2.63
N ILE A 12 -3.95 8.58 1.67
CA ILE A 12 -5.08 8.42 0.75
C ILE A 12 -4.89 7.18 -0.13
N LEU A 13 -3.70 7.01 -0.69
CA LEU A 13 -3.41 5.87 -1.57
C LEU A 13 -3.48 4.54 -0.83
N LEU A 14 -2.92 4.45 0.38
CA LEU A 14 -2.98 3.26 1.24
C LEU A 14 -4.44 2.90 1.61
N ILE A 15 -5.25 3.89 1.98
CA ILE A 15 -6.68 3.66 2.26
C ILE A 15 -7.40 3.19 1.00
N ALA A 16 -7.20 3.87 -0.13
CA ALA A 16 -7.85 3.52 -1.39
C ALA A 16 -7.46 2.11 -1.88
N THR A 17 -6.18 1.77 -1.85
CA THR A 17 -5.71 0.42 -2.21
C THR A 17 -6.20 -0.63 -1.22
N GLY A 18 -6.28 -0.29 0.07
CA GLY A 18 -6.83 -1.18 1.11
C GLY A 18 -8.30 -1.51 0.89
N VAL A 19 -9.12 -0.49 0.58
CA VAL A 19 -10.52 -0.67 0.19
C VAL A 19 -10.64 -1.50 -1.09
N LEU A 20 -9.82 -1.21 -2.09
CA LEU A 20 -9.84 -1.96 -3.35
C LEU A 20 -9.50 -3.44 -3.13
N HIS A 21 -8.52 -3.75 -2.27
CA HIS A 21 -8.18 -5.11 -1.86
C HIS A 21 -9.38 -5.82 -1.22
N LEU A 22 -10.08 -5.17 -0.29
CA LEU A 22 -11.26 -5.72 0.37
C LEU A 22 -12.41 -5.97 -0.62
N VAL A 23 -12.65 -5.04 -1.54
CA VAL A 23 -13.67 -5.20 -2.60
C VAL A 23 -13.33 -6.38 -3.49
N VAL A 24 -12.08 -6.47 -3.97
CA VAL A 24 -11.66 -7.57 -4.84
C VAL A 24 -11.71 -8.91 -4.09
N ALA A 25 -11.32 -8.94 -2.82
CA ALA A 25 -11.47 -10.13 -1.97
C ALA A 25 -12.92 -10.60 -1.85
N ALA A 26 -13.87 -9.66 -1.71
CA ALA A 26 -15.27 -9.97 -1.49
C ALA A 26 -15.98 -10.49 -2.75
N ILE A 27 -15.73 -9.88 -3.92
CA ILE A 27 -16.55 -10.12 -5.11
C ILE A 27 -15.79 -10.44 -6.39
N GLY A 28 -14.46 -10.31 -6.42
CA GLY A 28 -13.67 -10.38 -7.66
C GLY A 28 -12.53 -11.39 -7.68
N ALA A 29 -12.20 -11.99 -6.53
CA ALA A 29 -11.02 -12.84 -6.39
C ALA A 29 -11.33 -14.35 -6.46
N PRO A 30 -10.44 -15.13 -7.10
CA PRO A 30 -10.34 -16.57 -6.89
C PRO A 30 -10.24 -16.92 -5.41
N GLU A 31 -10.78 -18.08 -5.03
CA GLU A 31 -10.95 -18.48 -3.61
C GLU A 31 -9.63 -18.47 -2.83
N ASN A 32 -8.54 -18.94 -3.44
CA ASN A 32 -7.20 -18.94 -2.86
C ASN A 32 -6.61 -17.54 -2.62
N LEU A 33 -7.14 -16.50 -3.26
CA LEU A 33 -6.66 -15.12 -3.11
C LEU A 33 -7.53 -14.26 -2.19
N ARG A 34 -8.74 -14.70 -1.84
CA ARG A 34 -9.66 -13.91 -1.02
C ARG A 34 -9.08 -13.54 0.34
N ILE A 35 -8.55 -14.53 1.07
CA ILE A 35 -8.00 -14.29 2.42
C ILE A 35 -6.75 -13.40 2.34
N PRO A 36 -5.72 -13.69 1.51
CA PRO A 36 -4.58 -12.81 1.36
C PRO A 36 -4.97 -11.37 1.01
N LEU A 37 -5.88 -11.18 0.05
CA LEU A 37 -6.35 -9.85 -0.35
C LEU A 37 -7.07 -9.15 0.80
N ALA A 38 -7.92 -9.84 1.56
CA ALA A 38 -8.60 -9.24 2.71
C ALA A 38 -7.62 -8.79 3.80
N VAL A 39 -6.61 -9.61 4.11
CA VAL A 39 -5.57 -9.31 5.10
C VAL A 39 -4.76 -8.08 4.67
N PHE A 40 -4.25 -8.06 3.44
CA PHE A 40 -3.52 -6.90 2.92
C PHE A 40 -4.41 -5.66 2.83
N GLY A 41 -5.69 -5.83 2.48
CA GLY A 41 -6.65 -4.73 2.46
C GLY A 41 -6.84 -4.07 3.82
N ALA A 42 -7.02 -4.87 4.86
CA ALA A 42 -7.11 -4.37 6.24
C ALA A 42 -5.80 -3.71 6.71
N LEU A 43 -4.65 -4.31 6.39
CA LEU A 43 -3.34 -3.75 6.73
C LEU A 43 -3.11 -2.39 6.06
N TYR A 44 -3.34 -2.29 4.75
CA TYR A 44 -3.18 -1.04 4.00
C TYR A 44 -4.14 0.05 4.47
N ALA A 45 -5.41 -0.29 4.73
CA ALA A 45 -6.36 0.68 5.28
C ALA A 45 -5.93 1.20 6.66
N GLY A 46 -5.53 0.30 7.57
CA GLY A 46 -5.04 0.66 8.90
C GLY A 46 -3.76 1.50 8.86
N LEU A 47 -2.79 1.11 8.01
CA LEU A 47 -1.56 1.85 7.78
C LEU A 47 -1.84 3.24 7.20
N GLY A 48 -2.79 3.36 6.28
CA GLY A 48 -3.16 4.65 5.71
C GLY A 48 -3.73 5.62 6.75
N VAL A 49 -4.53 5.13 7.70
CA VAL A 49 -4.99 5.92 8.85
C VAL A 49 -3.82 6.30 9.75
N TRP A 50 -2.95 5.33 10.08
CA TRP A 50 -1.81 5.58 10.99
C TRP A 50 -0.77 6.52 10.38
N VAL A 51 -0.49 6.44 9.08
CA VAL A 51 0.43 7.36 8.37
C VAL A 51 -0.04 8.81 8.47
N ARG A 52 -1.36 9.06 8.51
CA ARG A 52 -1.90 10.41 8.60
C ARG A 52 -1.51 11.13 9.89
N SER A 53 -1.58 10.45 11.03
CA SER A 53 -1.24 11.01 12.35
C SER A 53 0.19 10.68 12.79
N GLY A 54 0.80 9.64 12.23
CA GLY A 54 2.11 9.15 12.60
C GLY A 54 3.28 9.94 12.02
N GLY A 55 4.47 9.55 12.47
CA GLY A 55 5.77 10.05 12.00
C GLY A 55 6.58 8.97 11.29
N ARG A 56 7.90 9.00 11.45
CA ARG A 56 8.86 8.14 10.74
C ARG A 56 8.53 6.64 10.82
N THR A 57 8.14 6.15 12.00
CA THR A 57 7.82 4.73 12.22
C THR A 57 6.62 4.27 11.39
N ALA A 58 5.57 5.08 11.30
CA ALA A 58 4.37 4.75 10.51
C ALA A 58 4.72 4.69 9.01
N ILE A 59 5.56 5.61 8.53
CA ILE A 59 6.04 5.62 7.15
C ILE A 59 6.89 4.38 6.85
N LEU A 60 7.82 4.03 7.74
CA LEU A 60 8.64 2.83 7.59
C LEU A 60 7.80 1.55 7.57
N ALA A 61 6.82 1.43 8.48
CA ALA A 61 5.90 0.30 8.49
C ALA A 61 5.13 0.20 7.18
N ALA A 62 4.60 1.33 6.69
CA ALA A 62 3.91 1.39 5.40
C ALA A 62 4.81 0.96 4.25
N LEU A 63 6.06 1.44 4.20
CA LEU A 63 7.03 1.06 3.17
C LEU A 63 7.32 -0.44 3.19
N VAL A 64 7.62 -1.00 4.37
CA VAL A 64 7.92 -2.44 4.51
C VAL A 64 6.72 -3.28 4.08
N THR A 65 5.51 -2.98 4.59
CA THR A 65 4.30 -3.72 4.21
C THR A 65 4.00 -3.60 2.72
N THR A 66 4.23 -2.42 2.13
CA THR A 66 4.02 -2.20 0.69
C THR A 66 5.00 -3.00 -0.15
N VAL A 67 6.30 -3.03 0.22
CA VAL A 67 7.29 -3.89 -0.46
C VAL A 67 6.91 -5.37 -0.33
N THR A 68 6.52 -5.82 0.87
CA THR A 68 6.10 -7.20 1.09
C THR A 68 4.89 -7.56 0.24
N GLY A 69 3.87 -6.70 0.19
CA GLY A 69 2.67 -6.89 -0.63
C GLY A 69 3.00 -6.94 -2.12
N LEU A 70 3.85 -6.03 -2.61
CA LEU A 70 4.27 -6.00 -4.01
C LEU A 70 5.08 -7.24 -4.41
N VAL A 71 6.00 -7.69 -3.56
CA VAL A 71 6.81 -8.89 -3.84
C VAL A 71 5.92 -10.14 -3.84
N LEU A 72 5.14 -10.36 -2.77
CA LEU A 72 4.31 -11.55 -2.66
C LEU A 72 3.20 -11.57 -3.72
N GLY A 73 2.49 -10.44 -3.88
CA GLY A 73 1.43 -10.28 -4.87
C GLY A 73 1.95 -10.37 -6.30
N GLY A 74 3.08 -9.69 -6.60
CA GLY A 74 3.70 -9.70 -7.91
C GLY A 74 4.24 -11.07 -8.32
N SER A 75 4.93 -11.77 -7.41
CA SER A 75 5.41 -13.13 -7.65
C SER A 75 4.25 -14.09 -7.90
N ASN A 76 3.19 -14.03 -7.07
CA ASN A 76 2.02 -14.87 -7.29
C ASN A 76 1.32 -14.54 -8.62
N TYR A 77 1.16 -13.26 -8.96
CA TYR A 77 0.51 -12.85 -10.20
C TYR A 77 1.29 -13.30 -11.45
N ALA A 78 2.63 -13.23 -11.40
CA ALA A 78 3.47 -13.68 -12.52
C ALA A 78 3.37 -15.20 -12.76
N GLN A 79 3.13 -15.99 -11.70
CA GLN A 79 3.06 -17.45 -11.78
C GLN A 79 1.65 -17.97 -12.04
N ASN A 80 0.65 -17.39 -11.38
CA ASN A 80 -0.71 -17.91 -11.29
C ASN A 80 -1.76 -16.99 -11.92
N GLY A 81 -1.36 -15.81 -12.40
CA GLY A 81 -2.28 -14.76 -12.80
C GLY A 81 -3.10 -14.21 -11.62
N GLY A 82 -4.22 -13.56 -11.92
CA GLY A 82 -5.14 -13.06 -10.92
C GLY A 82 -6.08 -12.00 -11.47
N PRO A 83 -6.86 -11.34 -10.61
CA PRO A 83 -7.76 -10.27 -11.02
C PRO A 83 -7.01 -9.15 -11.75
N VAL A 84 -7.62 -8.61 -12.81
CA VAL A 84 -7.06 -7.49 -13.61
C VAL A 84 -6.82 -6.21 -12.80
N THR A 85 -7.39 -6.12 -11.60
CA THR A 85 -7.16 -5.03 -10.65
C THR A 85 -5.83 -5.12 -9.92
N LEU A 86 -5.18 -6.30 -9.85
CA LEU A 86 -3.89 -6.47 -9.16
C LEU A 86 -2.77 -5.61 -9.78
N PRO A 87 -2.57 -5.58 -11.12
CA PRO A 87 -1.62 -4.65 -11.73
C PRO A 87 -1.85 -3.18 -11.37
N VAL A 88 -3.10 -2.74 -11.24
CA VAL A 88 -3.44 -1.37 -10.82
C VAL A 88 -2.98 -1.13 -9.38
N MET A 89 -3.21 -2.09 -8.48
CA MET A 89 -2.73 -2.01 -7.09
C MET A 89 -1.20 -1.93 -7.04
N PHE A 90 -0.48 -2.70 -7.87
CA PHE A 90 0.99 -2.64 -7.93
C PHE A 90 1.50 -1.25 -8.34
N VAL A 91 0.83 -0.58 -9.28
CA VAL A 91 1.18 0.80 -9.66
C VAL A 91 0.96 1.76 -8.49
N ILE A 92 -0.14 1.60 -7.74
CA ILE A 92 -0.39 2.40 -6.54
C ILE A 92 0.70 2.16 -5.49
N ASP A 93 1.10 0.91 -5.28
CA ASP A 93 2.17 0.53 -4.35
C ASP A 93 3.49 1.20 -4.72
N LEU A 94 3.86 1.25 -6.01
CA LEU A 94 5.05 1.98 -6.46
C LEU A 94 4.98 3.49 -6.16
N ILE A 95 3.80 4.11 -6.30
CA ILE A 95 3.60 5.53 -5.96
C ILE A 95 3.71 5.73 -4.44
N VAL A 96 3.15 4.83 -3.63
CA VAL A 96 3.27 4.86 -2.17
C VAL A 96 4.74 4.75 -1.74
N LEU A 97 5.49 3.83 -2.35
CA LEU A 97 6.93 3.68 -2.08
C LEU A 97 7.70 4.95 -2.43
N GLY A 98 7.48 5.50 -3.63
CA GLY A 98 8.10 6.75 -4.06
C GLY A 98 7.78 7.91 -3.12
N ALA A 99 6.51 8.07 -2.73
CA ALA A 99 6.08 9.11 -1.81
C ALA A 99 6.70 8.96 -0.42
N GLY A 100 6.78 7.74 0.11
CA GLY A 100 7.37 7.46 1.41
C GLY A 100 8.88 7.67 1.45
N VAL A 101 9.61 7.23 0.43
CA VAL A 101 11.04 7.49 0.32
C VAL A 101 11.31 8.99 0.20
N MET A 102 10.56 9.72 -0.64
CA MET A 102 10.68 11.17 -0.73
C MET A 102 10.38 11.89 0.59
N TRP A 103 9.37 11.40 1.33
CA TRP A 103 9.04 11.94 2.64
C TRP A 103 10.19 11.75 3.63
N MET A 104 10.80 10.55 3.67
CA MET A 104 11.92 10.24 4.55
C MET A 104 13.13 11.13 4.28
N LEU A 105 13.46 11.35 3.01
CA LEU A 105 14.59 12.20 2.58
C LEU A 105 14.39 13.68 2.90
N LYS A 106 13.14 14.16 2.85
CA LYS A 106 12.81 15.58 3.11
C LYS A 106 12.65 15.87 4.60
N SER A 107 12.12 14.92 5.36
CA SER A 107 11.85 15.09 6.79
C SER A 107 13.12 14.93 7.64
N GLY A 108 14.12 14.18 7.16
CA GLY A 108 15.42 14.05 7.83
C GLY A 108 16.36 15.26 7.68
N LYS A 109 16.01 16.26 6.86
CA LYS A 109 16.79 17.50 6.68
C LYS A 109 16.30 18.67 7.55
N ALA A 110 15.25 18.46 8.33
CA ALA A 110 14.61 19.46 9.19
C ALA A 110 14.78 19.16 10.69
N GLY A 111 15.68 18.22 11.03
CA GLY A 111 16.09 17.91 12.40
C GLY A 111 17.49 18.44 12.67
#